data_AF-A0A7S3GNK9-F1
#
_entry.id   AF-A0A7S3GNK9-F1
#
_cell.length_a   1.000
_cell.length_b   1.000
_cell.length_c   1.000
_cell.angle_alpha   90.00
_cell.angle_beta   90.00
_cell.angle_gamma   90.00
#
_symmetry.space_group_name_H-M   'P 1'
#
loop_
_entity.id
_entity.type
_entity.pdbx_description
1 polymer ?
#
loop_
_entity_poly.entity_id
_entity_poly.type
_entity_poly.pdbx_seq_one_letter_code
_entity_poly.pdbx_strand_id
1 'polypeptide(L)'
;VYAGMAAFWLIREEGGGETGLVKGTLPCCAPKLGDTLEDTNLPSQYGGRRNTFREIPIVVTDRSFYKNGSLFYPRDRAFFQGLTPEELTVPLIGNVTFKSDVPPIWNPEAFFDVMTANGVSWPVLKVEPDLYRFRLLNGCGARFLNLALCVVNASGDDCPLNSTTGAPLGEELDFFVIGRDQGLLPKVVRVRTGFKTVLPGDGSQPTNTQANNAREALLLSPAERADVILDFRHFQGKVVRLINTGPDGPFAGFDTGDFQPADQNTTGQVMEFHVIDDDLTVGEKATPPEFLKLELPDAKDPANKLQLDGNKDPKNATTRDLALLEAVSKLICATEAGSVWDQFVTPVNGSCPNATGNGNIVPFGPTAVLLGINGSTNSPVSVMWEDPIVTNPAKSATEIWEFWNWSVDSHPIHVHLVKFRVLQRFWFSVDQGTVMRGDIV
;
A
#
# COMPACT_ATOMS: atom_id res chain seq x y z
N VAL A 1 -6.52 11.96 -8.24
CA VAL A 1 -5.25 11.40 -7.75
C VAL A 1 -4.27 11.15 -8.89
N TYR A 2 -4.57 10.27 -9.85
CA TYR A 2 -3.67 9.90 -10.96
C TYR A 2 -3.05 11.10 -11.73
N ALA A 3 -3.85 12.12 -12.05
CA ALA A 3 -3.38 13.33 -12.74
C ALA A 3 -2.49 14.28 -11.91
N GLY A 4 -2.12 13.92 -10.66
CA GLY A 4 -1.15 14.67 -9.85
C GLY A 4 -1.69 15.32 -8.57
N MET A 5 -2.98 15.18 -8.25
CA MET A 5 -3.56 15.71 -7.01
C MET A 5 -3.30 14.75 -5.82
N ALA A 6 -2.05 14.66 -5.38
CA ALA A 6 -1.63 13.97 -4.17
C ALA A 6 -0.38 14.65 -3.60
N ALA A 7 -0.36 14.91 -2.30
CA ALA A 7 0.75 15.59 -1.62
C ALA A 7 0.80 15.19 -0.15
N PHE A 8 1.94 15.45 0.49
CA PHE A 8 2.03 15.40 1.95
C PHE A 8 1.53 16.69 2.58
N TRP A 9 0.80 16.54 3.68
CA TRP A 9 0.59 17.61 4.66
C TRP A 9 1.18 17.15 5.99
N LEU A 10 2.33 17.71 6.37
CA LEU A 10 3.04 17.31 7.58
C LEU A 10 2.52 18.11 8.78
N ILE A 11 1.87 17.42 9.71
CA ILE A 11 1.44 17.99 10.99
C ILE A 11 2.58 17.81 11.99
N ARG A 12 2.99 18.90 12.65
CA ARG A 12 4.10 18.92 13.62
C ARG A 12 3.72 19.67 14.87
N GLU A 13 4.43 19.39 15.96
CA GLU A 13 4.36 20.21 17.17
C GLU A 13 4.99 21.59 16.93
N GLU A 14 4.59 22.54 17.76
CA GLU A 14 5.24 23.85 17.80
C GLU A 14 6.75 23.69 18.05
N GLY A 15 7.59 24.37 17.26
CA GLY A 15 9.04 24.22 17.32
C GLY A 15 9.63 23.03 16.54
N GLY A 16 8.80 22.21 15.86
CA GLY A 16 9.25 21.16 14.93
C GLY A 16 9.53 19.80 15.58
N GLY A 17 9.01 19.56 16.78
CA GLY A 17 9.05 18.25 17.47
C GLY A 17 8.02 17.25 16.95
N GLU A 18 8.15 16.00 17.38
CA GLU A 18 7.21 14.91 17.07
C GLU A 18 6.62 14.36 18.38
N THR A 19 5.29 14.31 18.46
CA THR A 19 4.60 13.67 19.59
C THR A 19 4.95 12.20 19.65
N GLY A 20 5.36 11.70 20.83
CA GLY A 20 5.73 10.30 21.03
C GLY A 20 7.24 9.99 20.97
N LEU A 21 8.11 10.96 20.67
CA LEU A 21 9.56 10.80 20.83
C LEU A 21 9.95 11.02 22.30
N VAL A 22 10.34 9.96 23.01
CA VAL A 22 10.68 10.00 24.44
C VAL A 22 12.16 10.27 24.67
N LYS A 23 13.04 9.67 23.87
CA LYS A 23 14.50 9.85 23.97
C LYS A 23 15.16 9.71 22.60
N GLY A 24 16.13 10.58 22.35
CA GLY A 24 16.93 10.61 21.13
C GLY A 24 16.62 11.83 20.28
N THR A 25 17.23 11.89 19.11
CA THR A 25 17.05 12.95 18.11
C THR A 25 16.84 12.30 16.76
N LEU A 26 15.72 12.62 16.10
CA LEU A 26 15.40 12.11 14.77
C LEU A 26 16.25 12.84 13.71
N PRO A 27 16.52 12.21 12.56
CA PRO A 27 17.21 12.86 11.45
C PRO A 27 16.54 14.18 11.05
N CYS A 28 17.36 15.22 10.89
CA CYS A 28 16.94 16.57 10.58
C CYS A 28 17.84 17.16 9.47
N CYS A 29 17.47 18.25 8.80
CA CYS A 29 16.21 18.96 8.92
C CYS A 29 15.23 18.52 7.82
N ALA A 30 13.95 18.79 8.01
CA ALA A 30 12.97 18.82 6.92
C ALA A 30 12.82 20.23 6.35
N PRO A 31 12.32 20.36 5.12
CA PRO A 31 11.83 21.63 4.58
C PRO A 31 10.87 22.32 5.55
N LYS A 32 10.97 23.64 5.64
CA LYS A 32 10.16 24.49 6.52
C LYS A 32 9.32 25.47 5.69
N LEU A 33 8.29 26.04 6.32
CA LEU A 33 7.51 27.12 5.72
C LEU A 33 8.44 28.28 5.35
N GLY A 34 8.35 28.74 4.11
CA GLY A 34 9.23 29.78 3.55
C GLY A 34 10.36 29.23 2.67
N ASP A 35 10.62 27.92 2.70
CA ASP A 35 11.56 27.30 1.76
C ASP A 35 10.95 27.26 0.36
N THR A 36 11.75 27.67 -0.63
CA THR A 36 11.38 27.67 -2.05
C THR A 36 11.54 26.27 -2.67
N LEU A 37 11.06 26.11 -3.91
CA LEU A 37 11.33 24.89 -4.67
C LEU A 37 12.83 24.75 -4.94
N GLU A 38 13.53 25.85 -5.20
CA GLU A 38 14.97 25.89 -5.38
C GLU A 38 15.70 25.46 -4.11
N ASP A 39 15.32 25.99 -2.94
CA ASP A 39 15.89 25.62 -1.65
C ASP A 39 15.83 24.10 -1.42
N THR A 40 14.66 23.51 -1.71
CA THR A 40 14.36 22.11 -1.36
C THR A 40 14.85 21.11 -2.39
N ASN A 41 15.01 21.50 -3.65
CA ASN A 41 15.35 20.58 -4.74
C ASN A 41 16.75 20.78 -5.32
N LEU A 42 17.37 21.95 -5.14
CA LEU A 42 18.69 22.23 -5.71
C LEU A 42 19.81 22.14 -4.67
N PRO A 43 21.00 21.61 -5.03
CA PRO A 43 22.22 21.74 -4.24
C PRO A 43 22.64 23.21 -4.03
N SER A 44 23.49 23.45 -3.03
CA SER A 44 24.03 24.78 -2.71
C SER A 44 24.75 25.46 -3.87
N GLN A 45 25.44 24.70 -4.72
CA GLN A 45 26.10 25.23 -5.92
C GLN A 45 25.15 25.85 -6.95
N TYR A 46 23.84 25.52 -6.87
CA TYR A 46 22.79 26.05 -7.75
C TYR A 46 21.84 26.99 -6.98
N GLY A 47 22.28 27.51 -5.82
CA GLY A 47 21.51 28.45 -5.00
C GLY A 47 20.44 27.81 -4.12
N GLY A 48 20.31 26.49 -4.13
CA GLY A 48 19.43 25.78 -3.19
C GLY A 48 20.14 25.35 -1.91
N ARG A 49 19.54 24.45 -1.14
CA ARG A 49 20.15 23.88 0.06
C ARG A 49 19.68 22.45 0.32
N ARG A 50 19.36 21.71 -0.75
CA ARG A 50 18.84 20.34 -0.69
C ARG A 50 19.74 19.44 0.17
N ASN A 51 21.05 19.55 0.04
CA ASN A 51 22.04 18.80 0.81
C ASN A 51 21.93 18.96 2.33
N THR A 52 21.23 19.97 2.83
CA THR A 52 21.00 20.18 4.28
C THR A 52 19.81 19.43 4.87
N PHE A 53 18.98 18.77 4.04
CA PHE A 53 17.81 18.04 4.53
C PHE A 53 18.10 16.55 4.73
N ARG A 54 17.68 16.02 5.89
CA ARG A 54 17.59 14.58 6.18
C ARG A 54 16.15 14.12 6.41
N GLU A 55 15.25 15.09 6.59
CA GLU A 55 13.78 15.08 6.55
C GLU A 55 13.15 15.01 5.15
N ILE A 56 12.83 13.86 4.54
CA ILE A 56 12.39 13.84 3.12
C ILE A 56 11.09 13.06 2.89
N PRO A 57 9.99 13.74 2.49
CA PRO A 57 8.79 13.06 2.02
C PRO A 57 8.97 12.48 0.61
N ILE A 58 8.50 11.25 0.41
CA ILE A 58 8.52 10.55 -0.88
C ILE A 58 7.14 9.99 -1.15
N VAL A 59 6.47 10.51 -2.16
CA VAL A 59 5.23 9.96 -2.70
C VAL A 59 5.59 9.04 -3.86
N VAL A 60 5.36 7.74 -3.69
CA VAL A 60 5.57 6.73 -4.73
C VAL A 60 4.27 6.56 -5.50
N THR A 61 4.30 6.71 -6.82
CA THR A 61 3.12 6.52 -7.67
C THR A 61 3.47 5.81 -8.98
N ASP A 62 2.57 5.00 -9.51
CA ASP A 62 2.70 4.37 -10.83
C ASP A 62 1.95 5.15 -11.91
N ARG A 63 2.55 5.33 -13.08
CA ARG A 63 2.02 6.09 -14.23
C ARG A 63 2.34 5.35 -15.52
N SER A 64 1.59 5.64 -16.57
CA SER A 64 1.92 5.24 -17.94
C SER A 64 1.83 6.46 -18.84
N PHE A 65 2.61 6.45 -19.91
CA PHE A 65 2.71 7.58 -20.82
C PHE A 65 2.56 7.09 -22.26
N TYR A 66 1.86 7.88 -23.08
CA TYR A 66 1.94 7.73 -24.53
C TYR A 66 3.35 8.10 -25.01
N LYS A 67 3.70 7.70 -26.24
CA LYS A 67 5.00 8.03 -26.88
C LYS A 67 5.33 9.52 -26.93
N ASN A 68 4.31 10.40 -26.86
CA ASN A 68 4.48 11.85 -26.84
C ASN A 68 4.67 12.42 -25.42
N GLY A 69 4.77 11.58 -24.39
CA GLY A 69 4.93 11.96 -22.99
C GLY A 69 3.65 12.37 -22.26
N SER A 70 2.48 12.35 -22.90
CA SER A 70 1.22 12.62 -22.21
C SER A 70 0.77 11.42 -21.38
N LEU A 71 0.10 11.68 -20.25
CA LEU A 71 -0.40 10.63 -19.36
C LEU A 71 -1.39 9.71 -20.08
N PHE A 72 -1.15 8.40 -19.97
CA PHE A 72 -2.09 7.36 -20.35
C PHE A 72 -3.01 7.05 -19.16
N TYR A 73 -4.30 6.88 -19.44
CA TYR A 73 -5.26 6.28 -18.53
C TYR A 73 -6.25 5.46 -19.38
N PRO A 74 -6.71 4.28 -18.92
CA PRO A 74 -7.67 3.46 -19.67
C PRO A 74 -8.92 4.24 -20.06
N ARG A 75 -9.32 4.15 -21.33
CA ARG A 75 -10.47 4.91 -21.86
C ARG A 75 -11.79 4.14 -21.78
N ASP A 76 -11.71 2.83 -21.65
CA ASP A 76 -12.84 1.92 -21.73
C ASP A 76 -12.57 0.65 -20.91
N ARG A 77 -13.65 -0.11 -20.68
CA ARG A 77 -13.66 -1.34 -19.90
C ARG A 77 -12.86 -2.50 -20.53
N ALA A 78 -12.57 -2.46 -21.83
CA ALA A 78 -11.86 -3.55 -22.49
C ALA A 78 -10.42 -3.68 -21.98
N PHE A 79 -9.81 -2.55 -21.59
CA PHE A 79 -8.48 -2.52 -21.00
C PHE A 79 -8.33 -3.46 -19.79
N PHE A 80 -9.25 -3.39 -18.81
CA PHE A 80 -9.19 -4.27 -17.63
C PHE A 80 -9.31 -5.76 -18.00
N GLN A 81 -10.00 -6.06 -19.09
CA GLN A 81 -10.12 -7.44 -19.58
C GLN A 81 -8.96 -7.87 -20.49
N GLY A 82 -7.97 -6.99 -20.73
CA GLY A 82 -6.87 -7.29 -21.66
C GLY A 82 -7.30 -7.41 -23.12
N LEU A 83 -8.40 -6.74 -23.51
CA LEU A 83 -9.01 -6.80 -24.84
C LEU A 83 -8.95 -5.43 -25.54
N THR A 84 -9.07 -5.43 -26.87
CA THR A 84 -9.42 -4.20 -27.61
C THR A 84 -10.91 -3.87 -27.44
N PRO A 85 -11.32 -2.60 -27.65
CA PRO A 85 -12.73 -2.23 -27.63
C PRO A 85 -13.61 -3.04 -28.58
N GLU A 86 -13.08 -3.46 -29.73
CA GLU A 86 -13.78 -4.29 -30.72
C GLU A 86 -13.91 -5.76 -30.28
N GLU A 87 -12.97 -6.26 -29.47
CA GLU A 87 -12.96 -7.61 -28.94
C GLU A 87 -13.91 -7.78 -27.74
N LEU A 88 -14.19 -6.70 -27.01
CA LEU A 88 -15.15 -6.72 -25.91
C LEU A 88 -16.60 -6.75 -26.43
N THR A 89 -17.16 -7.95 -26.53
CA THR A 89 -18.53 -8.16 -27.05
C THR A 89 -19.62 -7.99 -25.99
N VAL A 90 -19.27 -7.99 -24.70
CA VAL A 90 -20.19 -7.76 -23.59
C VAL A 90 -20.88 -6.40 -23.75
N PRO A 91 -22.22 -6.32 -23.68
CA PRO A 91 -22.92 -5.05 -23.80
C PRO A 91 -22.62 -4.18 -22.57
N LEU A 92 -22.42 -2.89 -22.81
CA LEU A 92 -22.15 -1.88 -21.79
C LEU A 92 -23.39 -1.01 -21.53
N ILE A 93 -23.43 -0.27 -20.42
CA ILE A 93 -24.50 0.71 -20.15
C ILE A 93 -24.63 1.66 -21.35
N GLY A 94 -25.87 1.80 -21.85
CA GLY A 94 -26.18 2.59 -23.04
C GLY A 94 -26.27 1.78 -24.34
N ASN A 95 -26.02 0.47 -24.32
CA ASN A 95 -26.27 -0.41 -25.46
C ASN A 95 -27.77 -0.39 -25.85
N VAL A 96 -28.04 -0.26 -27.15
CA VAL A 96 -29.41 -0.10 -27.69
C VAL A 96 -30.13 -1.43 -27.93
N THR A 97 -29.40 -2.54 -27.97
CA THR A 97 -29.93 -3.88 -28.26
C THR A 97 -30.11 -4.70 -26.99
N PHE A 98 -29.18 -4.59 -26.04
CA PHE A 98 -29.16 -5.37 -24.81
C PHE A 98 -29.08 -4.46 -23.59
N LYS A 99 -29.84 -4.80 -22.55
CA LYS A 99 -29.77 -4.09 -21.26
C LYS A 99 -28.52 -4.54 -20.52
N SER A 100 -27.74 -3.59 -20.00
CA SER A 100 -26.52 -3.85 -19.23
C SER A 100 -26.39 -2.90 -18.05
N ASP A 101 -25.74 -3.39 -17.00
CA ASP A 101 -25.30 -2.68 -15.80
C ASP A 101 -23.77 -2.57 -15.71
N VAL A 102 -23.05 -2.92 -16.79
CA VAL A 102 -21.59 -2.85 -16.88
C VAL A 102 -21.15 -1.44 -17.30
N PRO A 103 -20.36 -0.72 -16.47
CA PRO A 103 -19.87 0.61 -16.83
C PRO A 103 -18.97 0.61 -18.08
N PRO A 104 -19.11 1.59 -18.98
CA PRO A 104 -18.33 1.60 -20.22
C PRO A 104 -16.88 2.08 -20.05
N ILE A 105 -16.62 2.93 -19.06
CA ILE A 105 -15.33 3.62 -18.87
C ILE A 105 -14.64 3.18 -17.57
N TRP A 106 -15.42 2.83 -16.55
CA TRP A 106 -14.87 2.49 -15.24
C TRP A 106 -14.19 1.12 -15.30
N ASN A 107 -12.89 1.12 -15.04
CA ASN A 107 -12.08 -0.07 -14.83
C ASN A 107 -11.97 -0.29 -13.32
N PRO A 108 -12.22 -1.51 -12.80
CA PRO A 108 -12.14 -1.80 -11.37
C PRO A 108 -10.78 -1.44 -10.78
N GLU A 109 -9.72 -1.75 -11.54
CA GLU A 109 -8.34 -1.44 -11.21
C GLU A 109 -7.55 -1.09 -12.47
N ALA A 110 -6.41 -0.44 -12.28
CA ALA A 110 -5.46 -0.18 -13.35
C ALA A 110 -4.05 -0.15 -12.75
N PHE A 111 -3.14 -0.90 -13.37
CA PHE A 111 -1.74 -1.01 -13.01
C PHE A 111 -0.90 -0.38 -14.09
N PHE A 112 0.01 0.50 -13.70
CA PHE A 112 0.80 1.29 -14.64
C PHE A 112 2.28 0.91 -14.59
N ASP A 113 2.99 1.13 -15.70
CA ASP A 113 4.30 0.55 -16.00
C ASP A 113 5.51 1.46 -15.68
N VAL A 114 5.29 2.72 -15.31
CA VAL A 114 6.35 3.68 -14.95
C VAL A 114 6.20 4.09 -13.50
N MET A 115 7.16 3.68 -12.67
CA MET A 115 7.23 4.14 -11.28
C MET A 115 7.79 5.55 -11.21
N THR A 116 7.18 6.34 -10.35
CA THR A 116 7.59 7.71 -10.06
C THR A 116 7.73 7.91 -8.56
N ALA A 117 8.68 8.76 -8.19
CA ALA A 117 8.80 9.29 -6.84
C ALA A 117 8.76 10.82 -6.92
N ASN A 118 7.84 11.44 -6.16
CA ASN A 118 7.59 12.87 -6.20
C ASN A 118 7.36 13.44 -7.62
N GLY A 119 6.72 12.65 -8.50
CA GLY A 119 6.37 13.05 -9.86
C GLY A 119 7.48 12.88 -10.91
N VAL A 120 8.66 12.36 -10.54
CA VAL A 120 9.77 12.07 -11.47
C VAL A 120 9.86 10.55 -11.65
N SER A 121 10.02 10.07 -12.89
CA SER A 121 10.21 8.64 -13.20
C SER A 121 11.59 8.17 -12.78
N TRP A 122 11.65 7.10 -11.97
CA TRP A 122 12.88 6.47 -11.46
C TRP A 122 14.01 7.47 -11.07
N PRO A 123 13.76 8.40 -10.13
CA PRO A 123 14.71 9.46 -9.85
C PRO A 123 15.93 8.94 -9.07
N VAL A 124 17.00 9.73 -9.13
CA VAL A 124 18.19 9.55 -8.30
C VAL A 124 18.23 10.63 -7.23
N LEU A 125 18.40 10.21 -5.98
CA LEU A 125 18.67 11.09 -4.86
C LEU A 125 20.11 10.89 -4.37
N LYS A 126 20.94 11.93 -4.48
CA LYS A 126 22.26 11.92 -3.83
C LYS A 126 22.07 12.07 -2.32
N VAL A 127 22.72 11.19 -1.55
CA VAL A 127 22.69 11.17 -0.09
C VAL A 127 24.12 11.07 0.44
N GLU A 128 24.38 11.68 1.58
CA GLU A 128 25.65 11.53 2.29
C GLU A 128 25.60 10.24 3.14
N PRO A 129 26.76 9.71 3.59
CA PRO A 129 26.81 8.52 4.44
C PRO A 129 26.32 8.86 5.86
N ASP A 130 25.01 9.03 6.02
CA ASP A 130 24.34 9.57 7.20
C ASP A 130 22.99 8.88 7.45
N LEU A 131 22.33 9.21 8.56
CA LEU A 131 20.96 8.80 8.84
C LEU A 131 19.96 9.75 8.16
N TYR A 132 19.03 9.18 7.41
CA TYR A 132 17.94 9.92 6.77
C TYR A 132 16.59 9.43 7.27
N ARG A 133 15.66 10.35 7.49
CA ARG A 133 14.25 10.04 7.77
C ARG A 133 13.43 10.28 6.50
N PHE A 134 12.82 9.22 6.00
CA PHE A 134 11.93 9.27 4.85
C PHE A 134 10.49 9.07 5.30
N ARG A 135 9.59 9.89 4.76
CA ARG A 135 8.14 9.69 4.91
C ARG A 135 7.61 9.16 3.60
N LEU A 136 7.40 7.87 3.53
CA LEU A 136 6.92 7.18 2.34
C LEU A 136 5.39 7.21 2.31
N LEU A 137 4.82 7.51 1.15
CA LEU A 137 3.40 7.39 0.86
C LEU A 137 3.23 6.53 -0.39
N ASN A 138 2.41 5.49 -0.30
CA ASN A 138 1.88 4.85 -1.50
C ASN A 138 0.76 5.73 -2.08
N GLY A 139 1.07 6.49 -3.12
CA GLY A 139 0.14 7.30 -3.89
C GLY A 139 -0.27 6.65 -5.22
N CYS A 140 -0.07 5.34 -5.38
CA CYS A 140 -0.57 4.56 -6.51
C CYS A 140 -2.10 4.47 -6.47
N GLY A 141 -2.71 4.20 -7.63
CA GLY A 141 -4.17 4.04 -7.73
C GLY A 141 -4.66 2.74 -7.11
N ALA A 142 -4.11 1.62 -7.57
CA ALA A 142 -4.49 0.27 -7.13
C ALA A 142 -3.31 -0.54 -6.57
N ARG A 143 -2.08 -0.22 -7.00
CA ARG A 143 -0.89 -1.01 -6.71
C ARG A 143 -0.52 -1.01 -5.23
N PHE A 144 -0.40 -2.21 -4.68
CA PHE A 144 0.29 -2.46 -3.41
C PHE A 144 1.81 -2.44 -3.65
N LEU A 145 2.55 -1.83 -2.74
CA LEU A 145 4.00 -1.79 -2.77
C LEU A 145 4.55 -2.70 -1.68
N ASN A 146 5.47 -3.58 -2.02
CA ASN A 146 6.28 -4.31 -1.04
C ASN A 146 7.72 -3.85 -1.21
N LEU A 147 8.12 -2.85 -0.43
CA LEU A 147 9.37 -2.14 -0.66
C LEU A 147 10.55 -2.82 0.05
N ALA A 148 11.65 -2.96 -0.68
CA ALA A 148 12.95 -3.44 -0.19
C ALA A 148 14.08 -2.51 -0.68
N LEU A 149 15.24 -2.55 -0.03
CA LEU A 149 16.41 -1.76 -0.41
C LEU A 149 17.57 -2.68 -0.76
N CYS A 150 18.01 -2.62 -2.00
CA CYS A 150 19.11 -3.44 -2.49
C CYS A 150 20.32 -2.58 -2.81
N VAL A 151 21.51 -3.00 -2.37
CA VAL A 151 22.77 -2.44 -2.84
C VAL A 151 23.04 -2.95 -4.24
N VAL A 152 23.10 -2.04 -5.21
CA VAL A 152 23.42 -2.37 -6.61
C VAL A 152 24.89 -2.80 -6.68
N ASN A 153 25.14 -3.93 -7.31
CA ASN A 153 26.48 -4.49 -7.45
C ASN A 153 27.29 -3.76 -8.54
N ALA A 154 28.61 -4.01 -8.59
CA ALA A 154 29.50 -3.35 -9.57
C ALA A 154 29.21 -3.72 -11.04
N SER A 155 28.50 -4.83 -11.29
CA SER A 155 28.03 -5.21 -12.62
C SER A 155 26.80 -4.41 -13.09
N GLY A 156 26.15 -3.68 -12.19
CA GLY A 156 24.93 -2.92 -12.49
C GLY A 156 23.70 -3.81 -12.67
N ASP A 157 23.72 -5.04 -12.15
CA ASP A 157 22.58 -5.97 -12.27
C ASP A 157 21.35 -5.40 -11.53
N ASP A 158 20.16 -5.71 -12.05
CA ASP A 158 18.86 -5.23 -11.55
C ASP A 158 18.42 -5.87 -10.22
N CYS A 159 19.28 -5.81 -9.19
CA CYS A 159 18.96 -6.26 -7.84
C CYS A 159 18.27 -7.63 -7.81
N PRO A 160 18.93 -8.68 -8.34
CA PRO A 160 18.28 -9.96 -8.60
C PRO A 160 17.68 -10.52 -7.32
N LEU A 161 16.48 -11.09 -7.42
CA LEU A 161 15.70 -11.56 -6.28
C LEU A 161 15.81 -13.07 -6.12
N ASN A 162 15.80 -13.52 -4.87
CA ASN A 162 15.60 -14.91 -4.54
C ASN A 162 14.18 -15.32 -4.94
N SER A 163 14.04 -16.30 -5.83
CA SER A 163 12.73 -16.71 -6.36
C SER A 163 11.78 -17.22 -5.27
N THR A 164 12.30 -17.76 -4.16
CA THR A 164 11.51 -18.32 -3.06
C THR A 164 11.15 -17.27 -2.02
N THR A 165 12.13 -16.48 -1.56
CA THR A 165 11.94 -15.52 -0.48
C THR A 165 11.65 -14.12 -0.96
N GLY A 166 11.81 -13.81 -2.25
CA GLY A 166 11.68 -12.43 -2.76
C GLY A 166 12.76 -11.46 -2.26
N ALA A 167 13.71 -11.92 -1.45
CA ALA A 167 14.77 -11.09 -0.91
C ALA A 167 15.82 -10.78 -1.99
N PRO A 168 16.42 -9.57 -2.00
CA PRO A 168 17.57 -9.28 -2.84
C PRO A 168 18.72 -10.29 -2.62
N LEU A 169 19.34 -10.78 -3.70
CA LEU A 169 20.47 -11.72 -3.67
C LEU A 169 21.82 -11.04 -3.34
N GLY A 170 21.79 -9.86 -2.73
CA GLY A 170 22.94 -9.04 -2.36
C GLY A 170 22.81 -8.44 -0.96
N GLU A 171 23.53 -7.36 -0.71
CA GLU A 171 23.40 -6.61 0.54
C GLU A 171 22.07 -5.84 0.54
N GLU A 172 21.25 -6.08 1.57
CA GLU A 172 19.96 -5.41 1.78
C GLU A 172 20.08 -4.42 2.94
N LEU A 173 19.60 -3.18 2.74
CA LEU A 173 19.46 -2.20 3.83
C LEU A 173 18.13 -2.40 4.55
N ASP A 174 18.14 -2.12 5.85
CA ASP A 174 16.95 -2.21 6.69
C ASP A 174 16.15 -0.91 6.66
N PHE A 175 14.83 -1.04 6.68
CA PHE A 175 13.95 0.05 7.11
C PHE A 175 13.84 0.05 8.62
N PHE A 176 14.18 1.16 9.27
CA PHE A 176 13.84 1.37 10.68
C PHE A 176 12.53 2.15 10.76
N VAL A 177 11.41 1.44 10.79
CA VAL A 177 10.07 2.02 10.85
C VAL A 177 9.84 2.64 12.22
N ILE A 178 9.63 3.95 12.25
CA ILE A 178 9.37 4.74 13.48
C ILE A 178 7.92 5.21 13.58
N GLY A 179 7.15 5.18 12.48
CA GLY A 179 5.77 5.66 12.44
C GLY A 179 4.96 5.07 11.30
N ARG A 180 3.63 5.13 11.44
CA ARG A 180 2.63 4.74 10.43
C ARG A 180 1.61 5.87 10.27
N ASP A 181 0.48 5.57 9.65
CA ASP A 181 -0.59 6.51 9.29
C ASP A 181 -1.00 7.50 10.39
N GLN A 182 -0.91 7.08 11.65
CA GLN A 182 -1.49 7.75 12.82
C GLN A 182 -0.44 8.38 13.76
N GLY A 183 0.83 8.39 13.34
CA GLY A 183 1.97 8.95 14.09
C GLY A 183 3.07 7.94 14.39
N LEU A 184 3.90 8.26 15.38
CA LEU A 184 5.00 7.39 15.81
C LEU A 184 4.48 6.08 16.42
N LEU A 185 5.22 5.00 16.16
CA LEU A 185 5.02 3.70 16.80
C LEU A 185 5.52 3.76 18.25
N PRO A 186 5.03 2.87 19.14
CA PRO A 186 5.54 2.79 20.51
C PRO A 186 6.99 2.31 20.59
N LYS A 187 7.52 1.70 19.53
CA LYS A 187 8.90 1.21 19.42
C LYS A 187 9.33 1.25 17.95
N VAL A 188 10.63 1.37 17.72
CA VAL A 188 11.19 1.21 16.38
C VAL A 188 11.06 -0.24 15.94
N VAL A 189 10.68 -0.46 14.68
CA VAL A 189 10.63 -1.79 14.06
C VAL A 189 11.61 -1.83 12.91
N ARG A 190 12.63 -2.68 13.02
CA ARG A 190 13.58 -2.99 11.94
C ARG A 190 12.94 -3.98 10.98
N VAL A 191 12.73 -3.57 9.74
CA VAL A 191 12.11 -4.34 8.67
C VAL A 191 13.14 -4.62 7.58
N ARG A 192 13.27 -5.90 7.24
CA ARG A 192 14.06 -6.47 6.14
C ARG A 192 13.19 -7.52 5.46
N THR A 193 13.39 -7.84 4.19
CA THR A 193 12.64 -8.91 3.51
C THR A 193 12.68 -10.20 4.33
N GLY A 194 11.50 -10.68 4.73
CA GLY A 194 11.29 -11.87 5.56
C GLY A 194 11.43 -11.66 7.08
N PHE A 195 11.71 -10.45 7.56
CA PHE A 195 11.96 -10.17 8.98
C PHE A 195 11.35 -8.85 9.48
N LYS A 196 10.79 -8.88 10.70
CA LYS A 196 10.25 -7.70 11.41
C LYS A 196 10.64 -7.75 12.87
N THR A 197 11.67 -6.98 13.23
CA THR A 197 12.30 -7.05 14.55
C THR A 197 12.02 -5.78 15.34
N VAL A 198 11.34 -5.90 16.48
CA VAL A 198 11.08 -4.76 17.37
C VAL A 198 12.34 -4.43 18.17
N LEU A 199 12.78 -3.17 18.13
CA LEU A 199 13.94 -2.71 18.87
C LEU A 199 13.51 -2.16 20.26
N PRO A 200 14.25 -2.47 21.34
CA PRO A 200 13.90 -2.03 22.69
C PRO A 200 14.24 -0.57 22.99
N GLY A 201 15.11 0.08 22.21
CA GLY A 201 15.50 1.48 22.41
C GLY A 201 16.58 1.69 23.48
N ASP A 202 17.28 0.62 23.88
CA ASP A 202 18.37 0.65 24.86
C ASP A 202 19.77 0.45 24.23
N GLY A 203 19.84 0.41 22.89
CA GLY A 203 21.06 0.13 22.13
C GLY A 203 21.29 -1.34 21.80
N SER A 204 20.51 -2.27 22.37
CA SER A 204 20.64 -3.67 22.02
C SER A 204 20.06 -3.97 20.63
N GLN A 205 20.73 -4.87 19.90
CA GLN A 205 20.29 -5.37 18.60
C GLN A 205 19.83 -6.82 18.75
N PRO A 206 18.52 -7.07 18.95
CA PRO A 206 17.99 -8.42 19.05
C PRO A 206 18.17 -9.20 17.74
N THR A 207 18.17 -10.52 17.85
CA THR A 207 18.14 -11.45 16.71
C THR A 207 16.93 -11.15 15.82
N ASN A 208 17.08 -11.35 14.51
CA ASN A 208 15.99 -11.11 13.57
C ASN A 208 14.77 -11.99 13.86
N THR A 209 13.62 -11.36 14.03
CA THR A 209 12.33 -12.04 14.17
C THR A 209 11.71 -12.24 12.78
N GLN A 210 11.32 -13.47 12.46
CA GLN A 210 10.69 -13.79 11.19
C GLN A 210 9.37 -13.02 11.01
N ALA A 211 9.16 -12.50 9.81
CA ALA A 211 7.87 -11.97 9.39
C ALA A 211 6.87 -13.13 9.18
N ASN A 212 5.59 -12.79 8.98
CA ASN A 212 4.56 -13.81 8.75
C ASN A 212 4.76 -14.54 7.42
N ASN A 213 5.46 -13.92 6.48
CA ASN A 213 5.83 -14.51 5.20
C ASN A 213 7.28 -14.14 4.83
N ALA A 214 8.00 -15.06 4.19
CA ALA A 214 9.39 -14.86 3.78
C ALA A 214 9.58 -13.73 2.74
N ARG A 215 8.55 -13.42 1.95
CA ARG A 215 8.51 -12.34 0.95
C ARG A 215 8.16 -10.98 1.53
N GLU A 216 7.66 -10.93 2.76
CA GLU A 216 7.18 -9.69 3.34
C GLU A 216 8.33 -8.74 3.66
N ALA A 217 8.30 -7.53 3.10
CA ALA A 217 9.23 -6.45 3.39
C ALA A 217 8.44 -5.24 3.96
N LEU A 218 8.69 -4.02 3.49
CA LEU A 218 7.87 -2.86 3.86
C LEU A 218 6.62 -2.81 2.95
N LEU A 219 5.56 -3.52 3.36
CA LEU A 219 4.27 -3.52 2.70
C LEU A 219 3.52 -2.18 2.94
N LEU A 220 3.06 -1.58 1.84
CA LEU A 220 2.24 -0.38 1.79
C LEU A 220 1.13 -0.56 0.77
N SER A 221 -0.10 -0.61 1.24
CA SER A 221 -1.30 -0.50 0.40
C SER A 221 -1.57 0.96 -0.01
N PRO A 222 -2.39 1.21 -1.05
CA PRO A 222 -2.75 2.56 -1.45
C PRO A 222 -3.17 3.44 -0.27
N ALA A 223 -2.67 4.68 -0.24
CA ALA A 223 -2.85 5.68 0.82
C ALA A 223 -2.15 5.40 2.18
N GLU A 224 -1.51 4.25 2.39
CA GLU A 224 -0.69 4.03 3.59
C GLU A 224 0.60 4.84 3.58
N ARG A 225 1.03 5.24 4.79
CA ARG A 225 2.28 5.94 5.04
C ARG A 225 3.20 5.11 5.94
N ALA A 226 4.50 5.18 5.66
CA ALA A 226 5.53 4.72 6.57
C ALA A 226 6.53 5.85 6.85
N ASP A 227 6.80 6.08 8.12
CA ASP A 227 7.87 6.95 8.58
C ASP A 227 9.07 6.07 8.94
N VAL A 228 10.15 6.19 8.19
CA VAL A 228 11.29 5.27 8.25
C VAL A 228 12.59 6.03 8.38
N ILE A 229 13.55 5.45 9.10
CA ILE A 229 14.94 5.87 9.07
C ILE A 229 15.72 4.87 8.22
N LEU A 230 16.57 5.38 7.33
CA LEU A 230 17.58 4.62 6.58
C LEU A 230 18.97 5.05 7.03
N ASP A 231 19.88 4.09 7.13
CA ASP A 231 21.26 4.29 7.57
C ASP A 231 22.25 4.08 6.43
N PHE A 232 22.76 5.17 5.86
CA PHE A 232 23.72 5.13 4.76
C PHE A 232 25.18 5.23 5.23
N ARG A 233 25.45 5.31 6.54
CA ARG A 233 26.80 5.57 7.10
C ARG A 233 27.87 4.56 6.65
N HIS A 234 27.47 3.35 6.29
CA HIS A 234 28.37 2.27 5.85
C HIS A 234 28.33 2.01 4.35
N PHE A 235 27.76 2.93 3.57
CA PHE A 235 27.47 2.74 2.15
C PHE A 235 28.13 3.77 1.24
N GLN A 236 29.12 4.55 1.72
CA GLN A 236 29.83 5.54 0.89
C GLN A 236 30.33 4.92 -0.43
N GLY A 237 30.06 5.60 -1.54
CA GLY A 237 30.42 5.17 -2.88
C GLY A 237 29.52 4.08 -3.48
N LYS A 238 28.53 3.57 -2.72
CA LYS A 238 27.57 2.58 -3.22
C LYS A 238 26.31 3.24 -3.78
N VAL A 239 25.60 2.50 -4.61
CA VAL A 239 24.24 2.83 -5.05
C VAL A 239 23.27 1.88 -4.32
N VAL A 240 22.26 2.45 -3.67
CA VAL A 240 21.17 1.70 -3.03
C VAL A 240 19.89 1.95 -3.80
N ARG A 241 19.27 0.92 -4.35
CA ARG A 241 18.01 1.01 -5.09
C ARG A 241 16.83 0.66 -4.17
N LEU A 242 15.83 1.53 -4.13
CA LEU A 242 14.51 1.21 -3.61
C LEU A 242 13.75 0.43 -4.68
N ILE A 243 13.39 -0.81 -4.36
CA ILE A 243 12.69 -1.72 -5.28
C ILE A 243 11.30 -2.06 -4.73
N ASN A 244 10.40 -2.42 -5.64
CA ASN A 244 9.09 -2.98 -5.31
C ASN A 244 9.09 -4.47 -5.68
N THR A 245 8.91 -5.33 -4.68
CA THR A 245 8.78 -6.79 -4.89
C THR A 245 7.32 -7.25 -4.82
N GLY A 246 6.37 -6.32 -4.71
CA GLY A 246 4.93 -6.58 -4.80
C GLY A 246 4.50 -6.78 -6.26
N PRO A 247 3.25 -7.23 -6.52
CA PRO A 247 2.82 -7.63 -7.85
C PRO A 247 2.50 -6.47 -8.81
N ASP A 248 2.52 -6.77 -10.11
CA ASP A 248 1.96 -5.95 -11.21
C ASP A 248 0.45 -6.11 -11.42
N GLY A 249 -0.22 -6.59 -10.40
CA GLY A 249 -1.66 -6.84 -10.39
C GLY A 249 -2.23 -6.77 -8.98
N PRO A 250 -3.45 -7.28 -8.78
CA PRO A 250 -4.09 -7.33 -7.47
C PRO A 250 -3.22 -8.03 -6.44
N PHE A 251 -3.25 -7.53 -5.20
CA PHE A 251 -2.54 -8.16 -4.09
C PHE A 251 -3.48 -9.09 -3.31
N ALA A 252 -3.45 -10.38 -3.65
CA ALA A 252 -4.21 -11.42 -2.95
C ALA A 252 -3.50 -11.98 -1.70
N GLY A 253 -2.28 -11.50 -1.40
CA GLY A 253 -1.41 -12.00 -0.33
C GLY A 253 -0.12 -12.64 -0.84
N PHE A 254 0.79 -12.98 0.06
CA PHE A 254 2.12 -13.53 -0.30
C PHE A 254 2.14 -15.05 -0.52
N ASP A 255 1.16 -15.78 0.05
CA ASP A 255 1.08 -17.25 0.02
C ASP A 255 0.16 -17.77 -1.09
N THR A 256 -0.33 -16.90 -1.97
CA THR A 256 -1.16 -17.30 -3.11
C THR A 256 -0.27 -17.85 -4.24
N GLY A 257 -0.76 -18.87 -4.95
CA GLY A 257 -0.05 -19.43 -6.11
C GLY A 257 0.17 -18.42 -7.24
N ASP A 258 -0.62 -17.36 -7.26
CA ASP A 258 -0.64 -16.33 -8.30
C ASP A 258 0.27 -15.13 -7.99
N PHE A 259 0.97 -15.12 -6.84
CA PHE A 259 1.90 -14.05 -6.52
C PHE A 259 3.07 -14.02 -7.52
N GLN A 260 3.06 -13.03 -8.41
CA GLN A 260 4.16 -12.72 -9.32
C GLN A 260 4.73 -11.35 -8.94
N PRO A 261 6.03 -11.24 -8.61
CA PRO A 261 6.67 -9.94 -8.37
C PRO A 261 6.57 -9.02 -9.59
N ALA A 262 6.60 -7.72 -9.34
CA ALA A 262 6.69 -6.70 -10.38
C ALA A 262 7.89 -6.90 -11.31
N ASP A 263 7.74 -6.47 -12.56
CA ASP A 263 8.80 -6.54 -13.57
C ASP A 263 10.04 -5.74 -13.11
N GLN A 264 11.14 -6.46 -12.91
CA GLN A 264 12.40 -5.91 -12.43
C GLN A 264 12.99 -4.82 -13.33
N ASN A 265 12.59 -4.77 -14.60
CA ASN A 265 13.06 -3.75 -15.56
C ASN A 265 12.24 -2.46 -15.52
N THR A 266 11.07 -2.47 -14.87
CA THR A 266 10.13 -1.35 -14.87
C THR A 266 9.60 -1.06 -13.46
N THR A 267 8.47 -1.65 -13.11
CA THR A 267 7.70 -1.40 -11.87
C THR A 267 8.31 -2.01 -10.62
N GLY A 268 9.27 -2.93 -10.80
CA GLY A 268 10.13 -3.45 -9.76
C GLY A 268 11.15 -2.44 -9.26
N GLN A 269 11.38 -1.34 -9.98
CA GLN A 269 12.29 -0.27 -9.59
C GLN A 269 11.49 0.98 -9.18
N VAL A 270 11.90 1.67 -8.11
CA VAL A 270 11.22 2.90 -7.65
C VAL A 270 12.12 4.12 -7.80
N MET A 271 13.28 4.10 -7.16
CA MET A 271 14.27 5.18 -7.19
C MET A 271 15.63 4.70 -6.69
N GLU A 272 16.65 5.51 -6.85
CA GLU A 272 17.99 5.22 -6.34
C GLU A 272 18.49 6.27 -5.35
N PHE A 273 19.26 5.80 -4.38
CA PHE A 273 20.09 6.60 -3.49
C PHE A 273 21.55 6.42 -3.88
N HIS A 274 22.19 7.49 -4.32
CA HIS A 274 23.62 7.48 -4.64
C HIS A 274 24.35 8.03 -3.42
N VAL A 275 25.08 7.17 -2.70
CA VAL A 275 25.77 7.56 -1.48
C VAL A 275 27.10 8.21 -1.85
N ILE A 276 27.10 9.55 -1.84
CA ILE A 276 28.23 10.38 -2.25
C ILE A 276 29.26 10.53 -1.13
N ASP A 277 30.33 11.27 -1.39
CA ASP A 277 31.29 11.64 -0.37
C ASP A 277 30.68 12.57 0.68
N ASP A 278 31.19 12.44 1.91
CA ASP A 278 30.76 13.24 3.06
C ASP A 278 31.29 14.67 2.94
N ASP A 279 30.39 15.63 2.65
CA ASP A 279 30.72 17.06 2.48
C ASP A 279 30.13 17.92 3.62
N LEU A 280 29.22 17.38 4.45
CA LEU A 280 28.49 18.16 5.45
C LEU A 280 28.27 17.44 6.78
N THR A 281 28.54 18.16 7.88
CA THR A 281 28.27 17.71 9.26
C THR A 281 26.79 17.84 9.70
N VAL A 282 25.84 17.83 8.76
CA VAL A 282 24.45 18.27 9.00
C VAL A 282 23.62 17.27 9.80
N GLY A 283 23.85 15.95 9.67
CA GLY A 283 23.07 14.92 10.38
C GLY A 283 23.76 14.22 11.54
N GLU A 284 24.98 14.62 11.93
CA GLU A 284 25.79 13.98 12.99
C GLU A 284 25.12 13.87 14.37
N LYS A 285 24.02 14.61 14.61
CA LYS A 285 23.28 14.60 15.87
C LYS A 285 22.15 13.57 15.93
N ALA A 286 21.83 12.90 14.81
CA ALA A 286 20.77 11.90 14.79
C ALA A 286 21.16 10.69 15.66
N THR A 287 20.21 10.25 16.49
CA THR A 287 20.39 9.08 17.34
C THR A 287 20.20 7.82 16.50
N PRO A 288 21.12 6.83 16.55
CA PRO A 288 20.93 5.57 15.85
C PRO A 288 19.62 4.88 16.28
N PRO A 289 18.90 4.21 15.36
CA PRO A 289 17.55 3.71 15.61
C PRO A 289 17.41 2.77 16.83
N GLU A 290 18.44 1.98 17.14
CA GLU A 290 18.46 1.07 18.29
C GLU A 290 18.48 1.79 19.65
N PHE A 291 18.83 3.08 19.68
CA PHE A 291 18.82 3.93 20.88
C PHE A 291 17.60 4.87 20.95
N LEU A 292 16.73 4.88 19.94
CA LEU A 292 15.51 5.68 19.95
C LEU A 292 14.49 5.06 20.89
N LYS A 293 13.95 5.89 21.80
CA LYS A 293 12.82 5.51 22.65
C LYS A 293 11.58 6.27 22.21
N LEU A 294 10.57 5.52 21.80
CA LEU A 294 9.29 6.05 21.34
C LEU A 294 8.16 5.64 22.30
N GLU A 295 7.02 6.28 22.16
CA GLU A 295 5.75 5.91 22.76
C GLU A 295 4.60 6.28 21.83
N LEU A 296 3.42 5.68 22.04
CA LEU A 296 2.23 6.06 21.27
C LEU A 296 1.86 7.51 21.56
N PRO A 297 1.68 8.37 20.54
CA PRO A 297 1.31 9.78 20.70
C PRO A 297 0.05 9.99 21.55
N ASP A 298 -0.85 9.01 21.56
CA ASP A 298 -2.13 9.00 22.25
C ASP A 298 -2.24 7.81 23.21
N ALA A 299 -1.19 7.51 23.97
CA ALA A 299 -1.19 6.41 24.95
C ALA A 299 -2.37 6.44 25.96
N LYS A 300 -3.01 7.60 26.13
CA LYS A 300 -4.19 7.77 27.00
C LYS A 300 -5.51 7.41 26.33
N ASP A 301 -5.55 7.30 25.00
CA ASP A 301 -6.74 6.93 24.21
C ASP A 301 -7.31 5.58 24.69
N PRO A 302 -8.63 5.49 24.96
CA PRO A 302 -9.27 4.24 25.34
C PRO A 302 -8.99 3.08 24.37
N ALA A 303 -8.91 3.32 23.05
CA ALA A 303 -8.61 2.30 22.05
C ALA A 303 -7.23 1.64 22.26
N ASN A 304 -6.27 2.41 22.77
CA ASN A 304 -4.93 1.92 23.10
C ASN A 304 -4.87 1.14 24.42
N LYS A 305 -5.91 1.23 25.27
CA LYS A 305 -6.00 0.52 26.55
C LYS A 305 -6.76 -0.81 26.46
N LEU A 306 -7.45 -1.07 25.36
CA LEU A 306 -8.12 -2.35 25.13
C LEU A 306 -7.07 -3.48 25.08
N GLN A 307 -7.01 -4.31 26.11
CA GLN A 307 -6.25 -5.56 26.09
C GLN A 307 -7.22 -6.69 25.75
N LEU A 308 -6.98 -7.37 24.63
CA LEU A 308 -7.59 -8.66 24.37
C LEU A 308 -6.78 -9.72 25.12
N ASP A 309 -6.86 -9.76 26.45
CA ASP A 309 -6.55 -11.01 27.14
C ASP A 309 -7.72 -11.95 26.86
N GLY A 310 -7.42 -13.22 26.56
CA GLY A 310 -8.37 -14.22 26.06
C GLY A 310 -9.51 -14.61 27.02
N ASN A 311 -9.90 -13.72 27.94
CA ASN A 311 -11.14 -13.77 28.72
C ASN A 311 -11.54 -12.44 29.43
N LYS A 312 -11.15 -11.23 28.96
CA LYS A 312 -11.78 -9.96 29.45
C LYS A 312 -12.14 -8.98 28.33
N ASP A 313 -13.19 -9.35 27.62
CA ASP A 313 -14.40 -8.58 27.33
C ASP A 313 -14.35 -7.13 26.81
N PRO A 314 -14.64 -6.93 25.50
CA PRO A 314 -15.19 -5.68 24.95
C PRO A 314 -16.66 -5.42 25.34
N LYS A 315 -17.12 -5.83 26.54
CA LYS A 315 -18.55 -5.99 26.91
C LYS A 315 -19.46 -4.76 26.73
N ASN A 316 -18.91 -3.57 26.49
CA ASN A 316 -19.67 -2.33 26.27
C ASN A 316 -19.36 -1.62 24.93
N ALA A 317 -18.43 -2.10 24.11
CA ALA A 317 -18.19 -1.53 22.78
C ALA A 317 -19.17 -2.16 21.79
N THR A 318 -19.86 -1.33 21.00
CA THR A 318 -20.70 -1.86 19.92
C THR A 318 -19.81 -2.45 18.84
N THR A 319 -20.02 -3.72 18.50
CA THR A 319 -19.38 -4.35 17.34
C THR A 319 -20.16 -4.01 16.07
N ARG A 320 -19.46 -3.53 15.05
CA ARG A 320 -19.98 -3.37 13.70
C ARG A 320 -19.53 -4.53 12.83
N ASP A 321 -20.50 -5.22 12.28
CA ASP A 321 -20.30 -6.34 11.39
C ASP A 321 -20.43 -5.88 9.92
N LEU A 322 -19.28 -5.70 9.26
CA LEU A 322 -19.16 -5.14 7.92
C LEU A 322 -18.64 -6.19 6.93
N ALA A 323 -19.04 -6.04 5.67
CA ALA A 323 -18.59 -6.90 4.58
C ALA A 323 -17.84 -6.09 3.53
N LEU A 324 -16.78 -6.64 2.96
CA LEU A 324 -16.14 -6.13 1.76
C LEU A 324 -16.56 -7.04 0.61
N LEU A 325 -17.23 -6.46 -0.38
CA LEU A 325 -17.94 -7.18 -1.43
C LEU A 325 -17.53 -6.65 -2.80
N GLU A 326 -17.63 -7.51 -3.80
CA GLU A 326 -17.50 -7.13 -5.20
C GLU A 326 -18.81 -7.45 -5.92
N ALA A 327 -19.41 -6.43 -6.50
CA ALA A 327 -20.61 -6.62 -7.29
C ALA A 327 -20.25 -7.27 -8.62
N VAL A 328 -21.10 -8.21 -9.02
CA VAL A 328 -21.12 -8.77 -10.37
C VAL A 328 -22.41 -8.32 -11.07
N SER A 329 -22.39 -8.34 -12.39
CA SER A 329 -23.55 -8.01 -13.21
C SER A 329 -24.73 -8.93 -12.91
N LYS A 330 -25.92 -8.35 -12.76
CA LYS A 330 -27.18 -9.11 -12.67
C LYS A 330 -27.85 -9.31 -14.02
N LEU A 331 -27.30 -8.70 -15.07
CA LEU A 331 -27.88 -8.67 -16.41
C LEU A 331 -27.04 -9.41 -17.43
N ILE A 332 -25.77 -9.66 -17.12
CA ILE A 332 -24.76 -10.22 -18.03
C ILE A 332 -24.04 -11.37 -17.34
N CYS A 333 -24.08 -12.52 -18.00
CA CYS A 333 -23.12 -13.60 -17.76
C CYS A 333 -22.16 -13.68 -18.93
N ALA A 334 -20.93 -14.09 -18.68
CA ALA A 334 -19.92 -14.25 -19.71
C ALA A 334 -19.17 -15.57 -19.52
N THR A 335 -18.65 -16.10 -20.62
CA THR A 335 -17.84 -17.32 -20.60
C THR A 335 -16.44 -16.97 -20.11
N GLU A 336 -16.01 -17.62 -19.03
CA GLU A 336 -14.66 -17.58 -18.50
C GLU A 336 -13.82 -18.63 -19.24
N ALA A 337 -13.01 -18.18 -20.20
CA ALA A 337 -12.06 -19.02 -20.95
C ALA A 337 -10.68 -18.34 -20.98
N GLY A 338 -9.93 -18.46 -19.87
CA GLY A 338 -8.69 -17.70 -19.69
C GLY A 338 -8.99 -16.22 -19.44
N SER A 339 -8.28 -15.31 -20.11
CA SER A 339 -8.43 -13.85 -19.97
C SER A 339 -9.43 -13.21 -20.95
N VAL A 340 -10.10 -14.01 -21.78
CA VAL A 340 -10.95 -13.49 -22.86
C VAL A 340 -12.43 -13.73 -22.52
N TRP A 341 -13.17 -12.64 -22.33
CA TRP A 341 -14.62 -12.62 -22.15
C TRP A 341 -15.31 -12.27 -23.48
N ASP A 342 -15.14 -13.12 -24.49
CA ASP A 342 -15.58 -12.86 -25.88
C ASP A 342 -17.05 -13.24 -26.16
N GLN A 343 -17.73 -13.88 -25.21
CA GLN A 343 -19.12 -14.32 -25.35
C GLN A 343 -19.93 -13.95 -24.11
N PHE A 344 -21.13 -13.41 -24.33
CA PHE A 344 -22.08 -13.09 -23.27
C PHE A 344 -23.43 -13.78 -23.50
N VAL A 345 -24.10 -14.08 -22.39
CA VAL A 345 -25.46 -14.61 -22.36
C VAL A 345 -26.28 -13.86 -21.32
N THR A 346 -27.56 -13.67 -21.60
CA THR A 346 -28.48 -13.09 -20.61
C THR A 346 -28.80 -14.14 -19.53
N PRO A 347 -28.75 -13.78 -18.24
CA PRO A 347 -29.17 -14.66 -17.16
C PRO A 347 -30.60 -15.16 -17.37
N VAL A 348 -30.84 -16.44 -17.08
CA VAL A 348 -32.18 -17.06 -17.13
C VAL A 348 -32.69 -17.18 -15.70
N ASN A 349 -33.84 -16.57 -15.41
CA ASN A 349 -34.41 -16.49 -14.06
C ASN A 349 -33.42 -15.90 -13.02
N GLY A 350 -32.56 -14.97 -13.44
CA GLY A 350 -31.59 -14.32 -12.56
C GLY A 350 -30.34 -15.16 -12.25
N SER A 351 -30.12 -16.26 -12.96
CA SER A 351 -28.93 -17.10 -12.81
C SER A 351 -28.23 -17.32 -14.15
N CYS A 352 -26.90 -17.44 -14.10
CA CYS A 352 -26.14 -17.80 -15.28
C CYS A 352 -26.46 -19.23 -15.71
N PRO A 353 -26.69 -19.47 -17.02
CA PRO A 353 -26.97 -20.80 -17.51
C PRO A 353 -25.74 -21.70 -17.35
N ASN A 354 -25.97 -23.00 -17.16
CA ASN A 354 -24.87 -23.98 -17.15
C ASN A 354 -24.16 -23.97 -18.51
N ALA A 355 -22.83 -24.06 -18.46
CA ALA A 355 -22.01 -24.13 -19.65
C ALA A 355 -22.40 -25.28 -20.58
N THR A 356 -22.40 -25.03 -21.89
CA THR A 356 -22.53 -26.06 -22.93
C THR A 356 -21.19 -26.24 -23.65
N GLY A 357 -20.13 -26.61 -22.92
CA GLY A 357 -18.77 -26.77 -23.47
C GLY A 357 -17.63 -26.62 -22.46
N ASN A 358 -16.41 -26.34 -22.95
CA ASN A 358 -15.17 -26.21 -22.16
C ASN A 358 -14.95 -24.78 -21.62
N GLY A 359 -15.89 -24.20 -20.89
CA GLY A 359 -15.72 -22.89 -20.24
C GLY A 359 -16.84 -22.64 -19.24
N ASN A 360 -16.55 -22.01 -18.10
CA ASN A 360 -17.58 -21.72 -17.10
C ASN A 360 -18.33 -20.44 -17.50
N ILE A 361 -19.67 -20.46 -17.46
CA ILE A 361 -20.46 -19.23 -17.66
C ILE A 361 -20.74 -18.66 -16.27
N VAL A 362 -20.16 -17.51 -15.97
CA VAL A 362 -20.25 -16.85 -14.67
C VAL A 362 -20.76 -15.42 -14.79
N PRO A 363 -21.30 -14.83 -13.71
CA PRO A 363 -21.67 -13.42 -13.71
C PRO A 363 -20.47 -12.53 -14.08
N PHE A 364 -20.66 -11.57 -14.98
CA PHE A 364 -19.56 -10.69 -15.41
C PHE A 364 -19.22 -9.68 -14.31
N GLY A 365 -17.95 -9.51 -13.95
CA GLY A 365 -17.55 -8.60 -12.89
C GLY A 365 -16.04 -8.30 -12.84
N PRO A 366 -15.60 -7.56 -11.81
CA PRO A 366 -16.45 -6.82 -10.88
C PRO A 366 -17.02 -5.54 -11.55
N THR A 367 -18.25 -5.16 -11.20
CA THR A 367 -18.93 -3.93 -11.67
C THR A 367 -18.86 -2.80 -10.65
N ALA A 368 -18.60 -3.12 -9.38
CA ALA A 368 -18.31 -2.18 -8.30
C ALA A 368 -17.64 -2.91 -7.12
N VAL A 369 -16.84 -2.19 -6.35
CA VAL A 369 -16.44 -2.62 -4.99
C VAL A 369 -17.40 -1.97 -4.00
N LEU A 370 -17.95 -2.76 -3.08
CA LEU A 370 -19.04 -2.34 -2.19
C LEU A 370 -18.69 -2.64 -0.73
N LEU A 371 -19.06 -1.70 0.14
CA LEU A 371 -19.19 -1.96 1.57
C LEU A 371 -20.55 -2.61 1.82
N GLY A 372 -20.59 -3.57 2.73
CA GLY A 372 -21.81 -4.24 3.15
C GLY A 372 -21.91 -4.35 4.67
N ILE A 373 -23.05 -4.91 5.09
CA ILE A 373 -23.36 -5.25 6.48
C ILE A 373 -23.63 -6.75 6.62
N ASN A 374 -23.65 -7.23 7.86
CA ASN A 374 -23.85 -8.65 8.18
C ASN A 374 -22.74 -9.53 7.58
N GLY A 375 -21.49 -9.05 7.62
CA GLY A 375 -20.33 -9.72 7.06
C GLY A 375 -20.03 -11.09 7.66
N SER A 376 -20.37 -11.29 8.92
CA SER A 376 -20.23 -12.56 9.64
C SER A 376 -21.23 -13.64 9.20
N THR A 377 -22.22 -13.28 8.39
CA THR A 377 -23.27 -14.18 7.92
C THR A 377 -22.95 -14.73 6.53
N ASN A 378 -23.51 -15.89 6.17
CA ASN A 378 -23.38 -16.46 4.82
C ASN A 378 -24.16 -15.68 3.74
N SER A 379 -24.69 -14.50 4.05
CA SER A 379 -25.49 -13.68 3.13
C SER A 379 -25.30 -12.20 3.45
N PRO A 380 -24.09 -11.65 3.28
CA PRO A 380 -23.84 -10.24 3.49
C PRO A 380 -24.67 -9.39 2.53
N VAL A 381 -25.06 -8.20 2.98
CA VAL A 381 -25.90 -7.28 2.19
C VAL A 381 -25.05 -6.08 1.78
N SER A 382 -24.93 -5.87 0.47
CA SER A 382 -24.25 -4.71 -0.10
C SER A 382 -25.03 -3.42 0.12
N VAL A 383 -24.32 -2.32 0.32
CA VAL A 383 -24.90 -0.98 0.48
C VAL A 383 -24.26 -0.06 -0.55
N MET A 384 -25.08 0.68 -1.30
CA MET A 384 -24.62 1.67 -2.26
C MET A 384 -24.32 3.00 -1.57
N TRP A 385 -23.49 3.82 -2.20
CA TRP A 385 -23.14 5.16 -1.69
C TRP A 385 -24.37 6.04 -1.41
N GLU A 386 -25.40 5.94 -2.26
CA GLU A 386 -26.63 6.73 -2.20
C GLU A 386 -27.72 6.13 -1.32
N ASP A 387 -27.51 4.92 -0.78
CA ASP A 387 -28.46 4.31 0.15
C ASP A 387 -28.51 5.10 1.47
N PRO A 388 -29.64 5.03 2.21
CA PRO A 388 -29.69 5.58 3.57
C PRO A 388 -28.56 5.03 4.44
N ILE A 389 -27.98 5.89 5.28
CA ILE A 389 -26.89 5.52 6.19
C ILE A 389 -27.35 4.37 7.10
N VAL A 390 -26.74 3.19 6.93
CA VAL A 390 -27.03 2.00 7.74
C VAL A 390 -26.14 1.90 8.98
N THR A 391 -24.99 2.59 8.99
CA THR A 391 -24.03 2.59 10.11
C THR A 391 -23.64 4.01 10.47
N ASN A 392 -24.00 4.45 11.68
CA ASN A 392 -23.64 5.77 12.20
C ASN A 392 -23.02 5.64 13.60
N PRO A 393 -21.70 5.85 13.78
CA PRO A 393 -21.05 5.88 15.07
C PRO A 393 -21.58 7.00 15.96
N ALA A 394 -21.90 6.66 17.21
CA ALA A 394 -22.23 7.69 18.19
C ALA A 394 -20.99 8.53 18.49
N LYS A 395 -21.18 9.84 18.66
CA LYS A 395 -20.08 10.76 18.98
C LYS A 395 -19.34 10.28 20.24
N SER A 396 -18.01 10.19 20.13
CA SER A 396 -17.10 9.75 21.20
C SER A 396 -17.28 8.29 21.65
N ALA A 397 -18.07 7.48 20.94
CA ALA A 397 -18.14 6.05 21.21
C ALA A 397 -16.85 5.35 20.74
N THR A 398 -16.46 4.31 21.48
CA THR A 398 -15.47 3.33 21.04
C THR A 398 -16.20 2.09 20.57
N GLU A 399 -15.87 1.63 19.38
CA GLU A 399 -16.52 0.51 18.70
C GLU A 399 -15.45 -0.46 18.20
N ILE A 400 -15.86 -1.72 17.99
CA ILE A 400 -15.05 -2.71 17.29
C ILE A 400 -15.64 -2.87 15.90
N TRP A 401 -14.81 -2.82 14.86
CA TRP A 401 -15.25 -2.98 13.48
C TRP A 401 -14.67 -4.28 12.92
N GLU A 402 -15.55 -5.19 12.55
CA GLU A 402 -15.20 -6.44 11.90
C GLU A 402 -15.46 -6.30 10.41
N PHE A 403 -14.39 -6.41 9.61
CA PHE A 403 -14.44 -6.38 8.16
C PHE A 403 -14.24 -7.80 7.63
N TRP A 404 -15.32 -8.37 7.12
CA TRP A 404 -15.33 -9.68 6.48
C TRP A 404 -15.09 -9.50 4.99
N ASN A 405 -13.90 -9.87 4.50
CA ASN A 405 -13.60 -9.77 3.09
C ASN A 405 -14.11 -11.01 2.34
N TRP A 406 -15.16 -10.81 1.54
CA TRP A 406 -15.79 -11.84 0.72
C TRP A 406 -15.30 -11.81 -0.74
N SER A 407 -14.29 -10.98 -1.04
CA SER A 407 -13.58 -10.98 -2.33
C SER A 407 -12.26 -11.76 -2.25
N VAL A 408 -11.68 -12.04 -3.41
CA VAL A 408 -10.39 -12.75 -3.52
C VAL A 408 -9.19 -11.84 -3.31
N ASP A 409 -9.38 -10.51 -3.39
CA ASP A 409 -8.31 -9.50 -3.34
C ASP A 409 -8.30 -8.70 -2.03
N SER A 410 -7.17 -8.06 -1.74
CA SER A 410 -7.05 -7.19 -0.56
C SER A 410 -7.65 -5.81 -0.81
N HIS A 411 -8.49 -5.35 0.11
CA HIS A 411 -9.09 -4.01 0.08
C HIS A 411 -8.48 -3.10 1.14
N PRO A 412 -7.77 -2.01 0.76
CA PRO A 412 -7.23 -1.06 1.73
C PRO A 412 -8.33 -0.17 2.31
N ILE A 413 -8.74 -0.46 3.55
CA ILE A 413 -9.80 0.30 4.22
C ILE A 413 -9.23 1.56 4.87
N HIS A 414 -9.88 2.69 4.56
CA HIS A 414 -9.62 3.98 5.19
C HIS A 414 -10.87 4.50 5.88
N VAL A 415 -10.72 4.95 7.12
CA VAL A 415 -11.79 5.60 7.90
C VAL A 415 -11.38 7.04 8.18
N HIS A 416 -12.27 7.97 7.85
CA HIS A 416 -12.02 9.40 8.06
C HIS A 416 -12.14 9.78 9.54
N LEU A 417 -11.51 10.90 9.91
CA LEU A 417 -11.57 11.58 11.21
C LEU A 417 -10.91 10.83 12.39
N VAL A 418 -11.03 9.51 12.44
CA VAL A 418 -10.65 8.72 13.61
C VAL A 418 -9.28 8.08 13.47
N LYS A 419 -8.74 7.74 14.63
CA LYS A 419 -7.66 6.78 14.79
C LYS A 419 -8.24 5.43 15.18
N PHE A 420 -7.57 4.35 14.80
CA PHE A 420 -7.99 2.98 15.09
C PHE A 420 -6.79 2.08 15.36
N ARG A 421 -7.04 0.97 16.04
CA ARG A 421 -6.01 -0.01 16.37
C ARG A 421 -6.42 -1.35 15.80
N VAL A 422 -5.63 -1.88 14.86
CA VAL A 422 -5.82 -3.25 14.40
C VAL A 422 -5.71 -4.21 15.59
N LEU A 423 -6.77 -4.97 15.84
CA LEU A 423 -6.86 -5.92 16.95
C LEU A 423 -6.37 -7.30 16.53
N GLN A 424 -6.87 -7.81 15.41
CA GLN A 424 -6.48 -9.10 14.86
C GLN A 424 -6.87 -9.25 13.39
N ARG A 425 -6.29 -10.26 12.74
CA ARG A 425 -6.73 -10.77 11.44
C ARG A 425 -6.92 -12.26 11.55
N PHE A 426 -7.92 -12.80 10.87
CA PHE A 426 -8.25 -14.22 10.89
C PHE A 426 -8.65 -14.70 9.49
N TRP A 427 -8.53 -16.01 9.27
CA TRP A 427 -9.04 -16.66 8.08
C TRP A 427 -10.38 -17.33 8.41
N PHE A 428 -11.31 -17.31 7.46
CA PHE A 428 -12.58 -18.02 7.57
C PHE A 428 -12.86 -18.83 6.30
N SER A 429 -13.60 -19.93 6.44
CA SER A 429 -13.98 -20.76 5.31
C SER A 429 -15.43 -20.49 4.95
N VAL A 430 -15.70 -20.46 3.64
CA VAL A 430 -17.06 -20.41 3.12
C VAL A 430 -17.42 -21.77 2.51
N ASP A 431 -18.70 -22.14 2.55
CA ASP A 431 -19.18 -23.38 1.95
C ASP A 431 -18.70 -23.44 0.48
N GLN A 432 -18.04 -24.54 0.09
CA GLN A 432 -17.23 -24.79 -1.13
C GLN A 432 -15.70 -24.78 -0.96
N GLY A 433 -15.17 -24.54 0.25
CA GLY A 433 -13.74 -24.76 0.53
C GLY A 433 -12.82 -23.60 0.14
N THR A 434 -13.38 -22.47 -0.29
CA THR A 434 -12.64 -21.21 -0.46
C THR A 434 -12.32 -20.64 0.92
N VAL A 435 -11.06 -20.25 1.13
CA VAL A 435 -10.58 -19.61 2.36
C VAL A 435 -10.52 -18.11 2.13
N MET A 436 -11.23 -17.35 2.96
CA MET A 436 -11.42 -15.90 2.89
C MET A 436 -10.82 -15.21 4.13
N ARG A 437 -10.65 -13.89 4.10
CA ARG A 437 -9.93 -13.14 5.15
C ARG A 437 -10.82 -12.17 5.91
N GLY A 438 -10.76 -12.21 7.24
CA GLY A 438 -11.43 -11.24 8.12
C GLY A 438 -10.43 -10.39 8.90
N ASP A 439 -10.74 -9.10 9.04
CA ASP A 439 -9.98 -8.13 9.83
C ASP A 439 -10.84 -7.59 10.98
N ILE A 440 -10.26 -7.46 12.17
CA ILE A 440 -10.92 -6.84 13.34
C ILE A 440 -10.09 -5.63 13.76
N VAL A 441 -10.75 -4.48 13.77
CA VAL A 441 -10.15 -3.15 13.93
C VAL A 441 -10.83 -2.38 15.05
#